data_AF-A0A966NFY0-F1
#
_entry.id   AF-A0A966NFY0-F1
#
_cell.length_a   1.000
_cell.length_b   1.000
_cell.length_c   1.000
_cell.angle_alpha   90.00
_cell.angle_beta   90.00
_cell.angle_gamma   90.00
#
_symmetry.space_group_name_H-M   'P 1'
#
loop_
_entity.id
_entity.type
_entity.pdbx_description
1 polymer ?
#
loop_
_entity_poly.entity_id
_entity_poly.type
_entity_poly.pdbx_seq_one_letter_code
_entity_poly.pdbx_strand_id
1 'polypeptide(L)'
;DAGPSVNYINPKYKGKFGIIAPYSKDFCKSCNRLRITSRGDLRLCLFGNTGINLRHLLQELRTKKNFKADVMYIDYLNICASFRIRGGTNAGSYAIVKAIAEELRGLAVEFNIPIISATQTNRTGFSSSDIGLEDTSESFGLPATADFMVALSQTEELDTLNQYQVKQLKNRYADPGFHRRFVVGVDKSKMRLFDVEQSAQTELVDDTPLFDRSKGEKPNINKLFEDFK
;
A
#
# COMPACT_ATOMS: atom_id res chain seq x y z
N ASP A 1 -4.26 16.78 -25.08
CA ASP A 1 -5.17 15.70 -24.68
C ASP A 1 -4.37 14.47 -24.26
N ALA A 2 -4.18 14.30 -22.96
CA ALA A 2 -3.30 13.28 -22.38
C ALA A 2 -4.01 12.54 -21.22
N GLY A 3 -5.17 11.96 -21.50
CA GLY A 3 -5.96 11.20 -20.52
C GLY A 3 -6.84 10.14 -21.18
N PRO A 4 -7.32 9.12 -20.45
CA PRO A 4 -8.08 7.98 -20.99
C PRO A 4 -9.52 8.33 -21.41
N SER A 5 -9.88 9.62 -21.42
CA SER A 5 -11.22 10.10 -21.75
C SER A 5 -11.41 10.23 -23.25
N VAL A 6 -12.50 9.67 -23.76
CA VAL A 6 -12.99 9.97 -25.11
C VAL A 6 -13.75 11.28 -25.03
N ASN A 7 -13.14 12.34 -25.56
CA ASN A 7 -13.67 13.69 -25.49
C ASN A 7 -14.63 13.94 -26.65
N TYR A 8 -15.88 14.25 -26.33
CA TYR A 8 -16.91 14.68 -27.27
C TYR A 8 -17.02 16.20 -27.24
N ILE A 9 -17.00 16.78 -28.43
CA ILE A 9 -17.08 18.23 -28.63
C ILE A 9 -18.22 18.47 -29.61
N ASN A 10 -19.19 19.28 -29.21
CA ASN A 10 -20.24 19.72 -30.13
C ASN A 10 -19.81 21.04 -30.79
N PRO A 11 -19.73 21.13 -32.14
CA PRO A 11 -19.30 22.36 -32.82
C PRO A 11 -20.20 23.58 -32.57
N LYS A 12 -21.46 23.37 -32.16
CA LYS A 12 -22.46 24.44 -31.98
C LYS A 12 -22.52 25.01 -30.56
N TYR A 13 -21.87 24.37 -29.57
CA TYR A 13 -21.92 24.80 -28.17
C TYR A 13 -20.53 24.93 -27.58
N LYS A 14 -20.32 25.92 -26.71
CA LYS A 14 -19.07 26.08 -25.97
C LYS A 14 -19.03 25.07 -24.82
N GLY A 15 -18.64 23.83 -25.12
CA GLY A 15 -18.47 22.77 -24.12
C GLY A 15 -17.81 21.52 -24.70
N LYS A 16 -16.99 20.85 -23.87
CA LYS A 16 -16.42 19.52 -24.15
C LYS A 16 -16.80 18.62 -22.99
N PHE A 17 -17.22 17.39 -23.26
CA PHE A 17 -17.44 16.39 -22.21
C PHE A 17 -16.66 15.11 -22.56
N GLY A 18 -15.95 14.57 -21.58
CA GLY A 18 -15.14 13.35 -21.74
C GLY A 18 -15.84 12.16 -21.11
N ILE A 19 -16.02 11.08 -21.87
CA ILE A 19 -16.48 9.79 -21.32
C ILE A 19 -15.26 8.90 -21.13
N ILE A 20 -14.99 8.53 -19.89
CA ILE A 20 -14.05 7.45 -19.56
C ILE A 20 -14.87 6.16 -19.49
N ALA A 21 -14.93 5.43 -20.60
CA ALA A 21 -15.59 4.12 -20.60
C ALA A 21 -14.79 3.17 -19.69
N PRO A 22 -15.44 2.41 -18.79
CA PRO A 22 -14.72 1.52 -17.88
C PRO A 22 -13.96 0.41 -18.63
N TYR A 23 -14.42 0.02 -19.82
CA TYR A 23 -13.77 -0.98 -20.68
C TYR A 23 -14.08 -0.76 -22.17
N SER A 24 -13.10 -0.96 -23.05
CA SER A 24 -13.31 -1.09 -24.50
C SER A 24 -13.26 -2.57 -24.91
N LYS A 25 -13.90 -2.93 -26.04
CA LYS A 25 -13.99 -4.32 -26.54
C LYS A 25 -12.62 -4.98 -26.79
N ASP A 26 -11.56 -4.18 -26.93
CA ASP A 26 -10.18 -4.60 -27.15
C ASP A 26 -9.22 -4.16 -26.04
N PHE A 27 -9.74 -3.79 -24.86
CA PHE A 27 -8.96 -3.28 -23.72
C PHE A 27 -7.74 -4.16 -23.37
N CYS A 28 -7.86 -5.48 -23.49
CA CYS A 28 -6.76 -6.41 -23.20
C CYS A 28 -5.57 -6.31 -24.17
N LYS A 29 -5.73 -5.77 -25.39
CA LYS A 29 -4.65 -5.67 -26.39
C LYS A 29 -3.63 -4.57 -26.06
N SER A 30 -4.02 -3.57 -25.29
CA SER A 30 -3.16 -2.46 -24.86
C SER A 30 -3.02 -2.36 -23.33
N CYS A 31 -3.48 -3.36 -22.59
CA CYS A 31 -3.45 -3.36 -21.13
C CYS A 31 -2.04 -3.65 -20.61
N ASN A 32 -1.46 -2.68 -19.90
CA ASN A 32 -0.18 -2.80 -19.21
C ASN A 32 -0.33 -3.04 -17.69
N ARG A 33 -1.56 -3.28 -17.21
CA ARG A 33 -1.83 -3.50 -15.78
C ARG A 33 -1.47 -4.94 -15.42
N LEU A 34 -0.32 -5.09 -14.76
CA LEU A 34 0.12 -6.33 -14.14
C LEU A 34 -0.54 -6.46 -12.77
N ARG A 35 -1.10 -7.63 -12.47
CA ARG A 35 -1.62 -7.96 -11.14
C ARG A 35 -0.89 -9.17 -10.61
N ILE A 36 -0.73 -9.25 -9.31
CA ILE A 36 -0.03 -10.35 -8.64
C ILE A 36 -1.07 -11.02 -7.75
N THR A 37 -1.26 -12.34 -7.84
CA THR A 37 -2.11 -13.06 -6.87
C THR A 37 -1.37 -13.23 -5.53
N SER A 38 -2.01 -13.76 -4.50
CA SER A 38 -1.31 -14.05 -3.24
C SER A 38 -0.27 -15.18 -3.36
N ARG A 39 -0.36 -16.03 -4.39
CA ARG A 39 0.70 -16.98 -4.82
C ARG A 39 1.75 -16.33 -5.73
N GLY A 40 1.56 -15.04 -5.94
CA GLY A 40 2.03 -14.14 -6.99
C GLY A 40 1.94 -14.63 -8.42
N ASP A 41 0.87 -15.35 -8.71
CA ASP A 41 0.52 -15.51 -10.10
C ASP A 41 0.41 -14.12 -10.79
N LEU A 42 1.30 -13.79 -11.72
CA LEU A 42 1.21 -12.56 -12.50
C LEU A 42 0.02 -12.72 -13.46
N ARG A 43 -1.05 -11.95 -13.24
CA ARG A 43 -2.24 -11.91 -14.08
C ARG A 43 -2.25 -10.64 -14.90
N LEU A 44 -2.41 -10.79 -16.21
CA LEU A 44 -2.46 -9.70 -17.17
C LEU A 44 -3.88 -9.10 -17.33
N CYS A 45 -4.92 -9.74 -16.77
CA CYS A 45 -6.32 -9.33 -16.95
C CYS A 45 -7.20 -9.65 -15.71
N LEU A 46 -8.25 -8.83 -15.49
CA LEU A 46 -9.25 -8.99 -14.40
C LEU A 46 -10.04 -10.29 -14.53
N PHE A 47 -10.24 -10.76 -15.76
CA PHE A 47 -11.11 -11.89 -16.11
C PHE A 47 -10.32 -13.10 -16.64
N GLY A 48 -9.00 -13.03 -16.62
CA GLY A 48 -8.13 -14.14 -17.03
C GLY A 48 -8.03 -15.20 -15.93
N ASN A 49 -8.30 -16.46 -16.29
CA ASN A 49 -8.07 -17.62 -15.41
C ASN A 49 -6.61 -18.10 -15.42
N THR A 50 -5.77 -17.53 -16.28
CA THR A 50 -4.34 -17.82 -16.36
C THR A 50 -3.53 -16.81 -15.54
N GLY A 51 -2.68 -17.33 -14.65
CA GLY A 51 -1.73 -16.53 -13.88
C GLY A 51 -0.38 -17.23 -13.78
N ILE A 52 0.71 -16.46 -13.69
CA ILE A 52 2.10 -16.97 -13.67
C ILE A 52 2.64 -17.04 -12.24
N ASN A 53 2.61 -18.20 -11.61
CA ASN A 53 2.96 -18.39 -10.20
C ASN A 53 4.25 -17.69 -9.73
N LEU A 54 4.16 -16.78 -8.76
CA LEU A 54 5.31 -16.00 -8.25
C LEU A 54 6.28 -16.89 -7.53
N ARG A 55 5.80 -17.91 -6.81
CA ARG A 55 6.72 -18.90 -6.23
C ARG A 55 7.55 -19.55 -7.35
N HIS A 56 6.92 -19.98 -8.45
CA HIS A 56 7.66 -20.49 -9.62
C HIS A 56 8.56 -19.43 -10.26
N LEU A 57 8.08 -18.19 -10.42
CA LEU A 57 8.86 -17.09 -10.99
C LEU A 57 10.09 -16.75 -10.13
N LEU A 58 9.93 -16.63 -8.82
CA LEU A 58 11.03 -16.39 -7.88
C LEU A 58 12.04 -17.55 -7.91
N GLN A 59 11.57 -18.79 -7.97
CA GLN A 59 12.43 -19.97 -8.10
C GLN A 59 13.16 -19.98 -9.45
N GLU A 60 12.48 -19.63 -10.53
CA GLU A 60 13.05 -19.55 -11.87
C GLU A 60 14.10 -18.43 -11.97
N LEU A 61 13.79 -17.25 -11.43
CA LEU A 61 14.72 -16.12 -11.34
C LEU A 61 15.96 -16.51 -10.52
N ARG A 62 15.78 -17.20 -9.40
CA ARG A 62 16.89 -17.68 -8.58
C ARG A 62 17.75 -18.71 -9.33
N THR A 63 17.11 -19.66 -10.02
CA THR A 63 17.83 -20.79 -10.63
C THR A 63 18.44 -20.44 -11.98
N LYS A 64 17.69 -19.73 -12.84
CA LYS A 64 18.09 -19.45 -14.23
C LYS A 64 18.78 -18.10 -14.39
N LYS A 65 18.52 -17.15 -13.51
CA LYS A 65 19.04 -15.77 -13.60
C LYS A 65 19.92 -15.40 -12.41
N ASN A 66 20.14 -16.31 -11.47
CA ASN A 66 20.85 -16.06 -10.21
C ASN A 66 20.37 -14.78 -9.49
N PHE A 67 19.07 -14.50 -9.60
CA PHE A 67 18.45 -13.31 -9.04
C PHE A 67 17.70 -13.68 -7.75
N LYS A 68 18.10 -13.06 -6.65
CA LYS A 68 17.41 -13.12 -5.36
C LYS A 68 16.81 -11.74 -5.10
N ALA A 69 15.50 -11.67 -4.88
CA ALA A 69 14.87 -10.41 -4.49
C ALA A 69 15.20 -10.11 -3.01
N ASP A 70 15.52 -8.86 -2.71
CA ASP A 70 15.72 -8.38 -1.33
C ASP A 70 14.45 -7.73 -0.76
N VAL A 71 13.55 -7.25 -1.62
CA VAL A 71 12.26 -6.66 -1.25
C VAL A 71 11.26 -6.88 -2.37
N MET A 72 9.98 -6.96 -2.02
CA MET A 72 8.89 -7.09 -2.98
C MET A 72 7.81 -6.04 -2.74
N TYR A 73 7.42 -5.33 -3.80
CA TYR A 73 6.31 -4.39 -3.77
C TYR A 73 5.10 -4.96 -4.52
N ILE A 74 3.92 -4.88 -3.90
CA ILE A 74 2.64 -5.30 -4.47
C ILE A 74 1.67 -4.12 -4.41
N ASP A 75 1.28 -3.60 -5.56
CA ASP A 75 0.28 -2.53 -5.68
C ASP A 75 -1.00 -3.08 -6.35
N TYR A 76 -2.09 -3.33 -5.62
CA TYR A 76 -2.27 -3.32 -4.17
C TYR A 76 -2.89 -4.63 -3.69
N LEU A 77 -2.91 -4.86 -2.37
CA LEU A 77 -3.28 -6.16 -1.81
C LEU A 77 -4.69 -6.63 -2.21
N ASN A 78 -5.67 -5.73 -2.24
CA ASN A 78 -7.08 -6.10 -2.41
C ASN A 78 -7.43 -6.60 -3.83
N ILE A 79 -6.56 -6.37 -4.82
CA ILE A 79 -6.74 -6.93 -6.18
C ILE A 79 -6.05 -8.28 -6.36
N CYS A 80 -5.36 -8.78 -5.32
CA CYS A 80 -4.84 -10.14 -5.31
C CYS A 80 -6.00 -11.14 -5.24
N ALA A 81 -5.79 -12.34 -5.76
CA ALA A 81 -6.74 -13.45 -5.61
C ALA A 81 -6.22 -14.42 -4.55
N SER A 82 -7.09 -14.86 -3.63
CA SER A 82 -6.77 -15.92 -2.68
C SER A 82 -6.67 -17.28 -3.37
N PHE A 83 -5.76 -18.12 -2.90
CA PHE A 83 -5.73 -19.52 -3.31
C PHE A 83 -6.72 -20.39 -2.53
N ARG A 84 -6.84 -20.16 -1.22
CA ARG A 84 -7.76 -20.92 -0.34
C ARG A 84 -9.22 -20.67 -0.71
N ILE A 85 -9.55 -19.43 -1.05
CA ILE A 85 -10.91 -19.03 -1.39
C ILE A 85 -10.97 -18.81 -2.90
N ARG A 86 -11.49 -19.81 -3.62
CA ARG A 86 -11.61 -19.78 -5.08
C ARG A 86 -12.90 -19.08 -5.51
N GLY A 87 -12.89 -18.50 -6.71
CA GLY A 87 -14.08 -17.89 -7.31
C GLY A 87 -15.24 -18.90 -7.36
N GLY A 88 -16.36 -18.55 -6.72
CA GLY A 88 -17.54 -19.41 -6.59
C GLY A 88 -17.88 -19.81 -5.15
N THR A 89 -16.93 -19.70 -4.21
CA THR A 89 -17.26 -19.79 -2.78
C THR A 89 -17.88 -18.46 -2.33
N ASN A 90 -19.06 -18.48 -1.71
CA ASN A 90 -19.74 -17.31 -1.12
C ASN A 90 -19.00 -16.79 0.13
N ALA A 91 -17.73 -16.45 -0.02
CA ALA A 91 -16.92 -15.84 1.02
C ALA A 91 -17.03 -14.32 0.92
N GLY A 92 -17.31 -13.66 2.04
CA GLY A 92 -17.29 -12.20 2.12
C GLY A 92 -15.89 -11.63 1.84
N SER A 93 -15.84 -10.37 1.38
CA SER A 93 -14.58 -9.64 1.12
C SER A 93 -13.62 -9.68 2.31
N TYR A 94 -14.15 -9.59 3.54
CA TYR A 94 -13.36 -9.68 4.77
C TYR A 94 -12.52 -10.97 4.85
N ALA A 95 -13.12 -12.12 4.53
CA ALA A 95 -12.48 -13.42 4.58
C ALA A 95 -11.45 -13.57 3.44
N ILE A 96 -11.77 -13.04 2.26
CA ILE A 96 -10.88 -13.04 1.10
C ILE A 96 -9.60 -12.24 1.39
N VAL A 97 -9.74 -11.00 1.87
CA VAL A 97 -8.60 -10.12 2.17
C VAL A 97 -7.73 -10.69 3.28
N LYS A 98 -8.33 -11.22 4.35
CA LYS A 98 -7.59 -11.91 5.41
C LYS A 98 -6.81 -13.12 4.85
N ALA A 99 -7.45 -13.92 4.00
CA ALA A 99 -6.79 -15.09 3.41
C ALA A 99 -5.61 -14.70 2.51
N ILE A 100 -5.74 -13.63 1.72
CA ILE A 100 -4.66 -13.06 0.89
C ILE A 100 -3.51 -12.57 1.77
N ALA A 101 -3.80 -11.81 2.82
CA ALA A 101 -2.78 -11.26 3.72
C ALA A 101 -1.96 -12.36 4.39
N GLU A 102 -2.61 -13.42 4.88
CA GLU A 102 -1.94 -14.58 5.49
C GLU A 102 -1.10 -15.35 4.47
N GLU A 103 -1.60 -15.52 3.23
CA GLU A 103 -0.88 -16.20 2.15
C GLU A 103 0.39 -15.42 1.73
N LEU A 104 0.28 -14.09 1.59
CA LEU A 104 1.42 -13.22 1.32
C LEU A 104 2.44 -13.22 2.46
N ARG A 105 1.99 -13.19 3.72
CA ARG A 105 2.88 -13.35 4.87
C ARG A 105 3.63 -14.69 4.83
N GLY A 106 2.93 -15.78 4.50
CA GLY A 106 3.56 -17.10 4.34
C GLY A 106 4.65 -17.10 3.26
N LEU A 107 4.38 -16.43 2.13
CA LEU A 107 5.37 -16.27 1.05
C LEU A 107 6.59 -15.44 1.50
N ALA A 108 6.36 -14.34 2.23
CA ALA A 108 7.42 -13.50 2.78
C ALA A 108 8.38 -14.31 3.68
N VAL A 109 7.82 -15.14 4.57
CA VAL A 109 8.58 -16.01 5.47
C VAL A 109 9.30 -17.12 4.70
N GLU A 110 8.65 -17.75 3.71
CA GLU A 110 9.25 -18.83 2.91
C GLU A 110 10.48 -18.37 2.11
N PHE A 111 10.38 -17.19 1.49
CA PHE A 111 11.45 -16.63 0.66
C PHE A 111 12.41 -15.74 1.44
N ASN A 112 12.08 -15.45 2.70
CA ASN A 112 12.79 -14.52 3.56
C ASN A 112 12.98 -13.14 2.91
N ILE A 113 11.86 -12.57 2.47
CA ILE A 113 11.81 -11.26 1.81
C ILE A 113 10.71 -10.40 2.42
N PRO A 114 10.97 -9.12 2.75
CA PRO A 114 9.93 -8.18 3.10
C PRO A 114 9.01 -7.94 1.90
N ILE A 115 7.70 -8.04 2.14
CA ILE A 115 6.66 -7.71 1.16
C ILE A 115 5.94 -6.43 1.62
N ILE A 116 5.93 -5.43 0.75
CA ILE A 116 5.30 -4.13 0.98
C ILE A 116 4.08 -4.02 0.06
N SER A 117 2.94 -3.63 0.61
CA SER A 117 1.72 -3.39 -0.17
C SER A 117 0.94 -2.22 0.38
N ALA A 118 0.16 -1.58 -0.48
CA ALA A 118 -0.77 -0.52 -0.12
C ALA A 118 -2.18 -1.09 0.16
N THR A 119 -2.95 -0.39 0.99
CA THR A 119 -4.38 -0.62 1.17
C THR A 119 -5.10 0.73 1.26
N GLN A 120 -6.37 0.75 0.89
CA GLN A 120 -7.20 1.95 0.96
C GLN A 120 -7.84 2.04 2.34
N THR A 121 -8.11 3.26 2.80
CA THR A 121 -8.98 3.48 3.95
C THR A 121 -10.45 3.31 3.57
N ASN A 122 -11.30 3.08 4.56
CA ASN A 122 -12.75 3.09 4.40
C ASN A 122 -13.27 4.53 4.22
N ARG A 123 -14.58 4.69 3.99
CA ARG A 123 -15.16 6.01 3.75
C ARG A 123 -14.97 6.98 4.92
N THR A 124 -14.97 6.49 6.15
CA THR A 124 -14.76 7.33 7.35
C THR A 124 -13.31 7.77 7.48
N GLY A 125 -12.38 6.84 7.26
CA GLY A 125 -10.94 7.11 7.24
C GLY A 125 -10.49 7.97 6.06
N PHE A 126 -11.22 8.00 4.95
CA PHE A 126 -10.93 8.89 3.81
C PHE A 126 -11.10 10.38 4.17
N SER A 127 -12.08 10.70 5.01
CA SER A 127 -12.33 12.06 5.48
C SER A 127 -11.55 12.42 6.75
N SER A 128 -10.88 11.46 7.38
CA SER A 128 -10.16 11.67 8.64
C SER A 128 -8.70 12.03 8.39
N SER A 129 -8.21 13.04 9.10
CA SER A 129 -6.77 13.33 9.18
C SER A 129 -6.05 12.41 10.18
N ASP A 130 -6.80 11.79 11.10
CA ASP A 130 -6.29 10.83 12.06
C ASP A 130 -6.79 9.43 11.74
N ILE A 131 -5.97 8.68 11.00
CA ILE A 131 -6.30 7.33 10.54
C ILE A 131 -5.93 6.32 11.65
N GLY A 132 -6.85 5.40 11.93
CA GLY A 132 -6.66 4.24 12.81
C GLY A 132 -6.50 2.91 12.06
N LEU A 133 -6.33 1.82 12.81
CA LEU A 133 -6.29 0.47 12.21
C LEU A 133 -7.69 0.03 11.75
N GLU A 134 -8.72 0.50 12.45
CA GLU A 134 -10.15 0.34 12.19
C GLU A 134 -10.59 1.01 10.88
N ASP A 135 -9.83 1.99 10.40
CA ASP A 135 -10.10 2.71 9.15
C ASP A 135 -9.63 1.95 7.91
N THR A 136 -9.05 0.76 8.07
CA THR A 136 -8.61 -0.07 6.93
C THR A 136 -9.82 -0.63 6.18
N SER A 137 -9.91 -0.37 4.87
CA SER A 137 -11.00 -0.91 4.06
C SER A 137 -10.99 -2.44 4.02
N GLU A 138 -12.19 -3.01 3.89
CA GLU A 138 -12.49 -4.42 3.61
C GLU A 138 -12.19 -5.43 4.73
N SER A 139 -11.14 -5.27 5.54
CA SER A 139 -10.83 -6.22 6.62
C SER A 139 -9.84 -5.70 7.66
N PHE A 140 -10.24 -5.74 8.94
CA PHE A 140 -9.30 -5.65 10.08
C PHE A 140 -8.34 -6.86 10.16
N GLY A 141 -8.64 -7.94 9.42
CA GLY A 141 -7.74 -9.09 9.27
C GLY A 141 -6.41 -8.73 8.61
N LEU A 142 -6.38 -7.68 7.79
CA LEU A 142 -5.15 -7.19 7.17
C LEU A 142 -4.21 -6.54 8.21
N PRO A 143 -4.63 -5.51 8.97
CA PRO A 143 -3.89 -4.97 10.10
C PRO A 143 -3.37 -6.02 11.08
N ALA A 144 -4.17 -7.05 11.39
CA ALA A 144 -3.78 -8.12 12.29
C ALA A 144 -2.59 -8.95 11.75
N THR A 145 -2.54 -9.16 10.44
CA THR A 145 -1.54 -9.99 9.78
C THR A 145 -0.25 -9.23 9.47
N ALA A 146 -0.34 -7.92 9.23
CA ALA A 146 0.82 -7.07 8.98
C ALA A 146 1.79 -7.04 10.17
N ASP A 147 3.09 -6.98 9.89
CA ASP A 147 4.13 -6.75 10.90
C ASP A 147 4.36 -5.27 11.15
N PHE A 148 4.24 -4.47 10.10
CA PHE A 148 4.42 -3.03 10.11
C PHE A 148 3.30 -2.39 9.29
N MET A 149 2.74 -1.30 9.79
CA MET A 149 1.69 -0.55 9.09
C MET A 149 1.83 0.94 9.39
N VAL A 150 1.83 1.74 8.33
CA VAL A 150 1.81 3.20 8.39
C VAL A 150 0.63 3.72 7.61
N ALA A 151 0.06 4.82 8.08
CA ALA A 151 -0.93 5.60 7.37
C ALA A 151 -0.30 6.89 6.86
N LEU A 152 -0.69 7.28 5.66
CA LEU A 152 -0.41 8.59 5.09
C LEU A 152 -1.70 9.41 5.18
N SER A 153 -1.65 10.56 5.83
CA SER A 153 -2.76 11.51 5.87
C SER A 153 -2.27 12.91 5.53
N GLN A 154 -3.20 13.76 5.10
CA GLN A 154 -2.92 15.14 4.75
C GLN A 154 -4.02 16.02 5.35
N THR A 155 -3.64 16.99 6.18
CA THR A 155 -4.55 18.04 6.65
C THR A 155 -4.52 19.22 5.67
N GLU A 156 -5.48 20.14 5.78
CA GLU A 156 -5.49 21.36 4.97
C GLU A 156 -4.20 22.17 5.18
N GLU A 157 -3.71 22.26 6.42
CA GLU A 157 -2.47 22.97 6.75
C GLU A 157 -1.25 22.33 6.08
N LEU A 158 -1.12 21.00 6.19
CA LEU A 158 -0.02 20.26 5.53
C LEU A 158 -0.12 20.32 4.01
N ASP A 159 -1.31 20.42 3.44
CA ASP A 159 -1.50 20.57 2.01
C ASP A 159 -0.93 21.89 1.48
N THR A 160 -1.10 22.99 2.23
CA THR A 160 -0.50 24.29 1.89
C THR A 160 1.03 24.27 1.92
N LEU A 161 1.59 23.43 2.79
CA LEU A 161 3.04 23.23 2.93
C LEU A 161 3.60 22.15 1.98
N ASN A 162 2.75 21.52 1.18
CA ASN A 162 3.08 20.35 0.36
C ASN A 162 3.76 19.25 1.18
N GLN A 163 3.10 18.85 2.25
CA GLN A 163 3.57 17.85 3.19
C GLN A 163 2.52 16.76 3.40
N TYR A 164 2.97 15.56 3.75
CA TYR A 164 2.15 14.46 4.25
C TYR A 164 2.54 14.13 5.68
N GLN A 165 1.55 13.83 6.49
CA GLN A 165 1.75 13.21 7.78
C GLN A 165 1.83 11.69 7.60
N VAL A 166 2.88 11.09 8.16
CA VAL A 166 3.01 9.65 8.30
C VAL A 166 2.74 9.30 9.75
N LYS A 167 1.75 8.43 9.98
CA LYS A 167 1.43 7.90 11.30
C LYS A 167 1.74 6.41 11.33
N GLN A 168 2.53 5.98 12.29
CA GLN A 168 2.74 4.56 12.55
C GLN A 168 1.48 4.01 13.23
N LEU A 169 0.83 3.05 12.58
CA LEU A 169 -0.36 2.37 13.10
C LEU A 169 0.00 1.08 13.83
N LYS A 170 1.05 0.39 13.35
CA LYS A 170 1.51 -0.87 13.93
C LYS A 170 2.98 -1.08 13.70
N ASN A 171 3.66 -1.58 14.73
CA ASN A 171 5.00 -2.11 14.65
C ASN A 171 5.12 -3.32 15.58
N ARG A 172 5.40 -4.50 15.02
CA ARG A 172 5.55 -5.73 15.81
C ARG A 172 6.91 -5.82 16.51
N TYR A 173 7.92 -5.10 16.01
CA TYR A 173 9.33 -5.27 16.41
C TYR A 173 9.92 -4.07 17.16
N ALA A 174 9.17 -2.97 17.28
CA ALA A 174 9.57 -1.81 18.07
C ALA A 174 8.35 -1.13 18.69
N ASP A 175 8.59 -0.27 19.69
CA ASP A 175 7.55 0.50 20.35
C ASP A 175 6.85 1.47 19.37
N PRO A 176 5.52 1.32 19.15
CA PRO A 176 4.75 2.25 18.33
C PRO A 176 4.73 3.70 18.83
N GLY A 177 5.09 3.93 20.10
CA GLY A 177 5.25 5.27 20.67
C GLY A 177 6.47 6.01 20.13
N PHE A 178 7.49 5.30 19.64
CA PHE A 178 8.70 5.91 19.10
C PHE A 178 8.49 6.38 17.65
N HIS A 179 8.60 7.69 17.42
CA HIS A 179 8.28 8.34 16.14
C HIS A 179 6.88 7.98 15.62
N ARG A 180 5.89 8.01 16.52
CA ARG A 180 4.50 7.67 16.22
C ARG A 180 3.94 8.47 15.04
N ARG A 181 4.32 9.74 14.93
CA ARG A 181 3.97 10.63 13.81
C ARG A 181 5.22 11.37 13.34
N PHE A 182 5.35 11.53 12.03
CA PHE A 182 6.37 12.36 11.42
C PHE A 182 5.86 12.91 10.08
N VAL A 183 6.54 13.91 9.54
CA VAL A 183 6.14 14.57 8.29
C VAL A 183 7.14 14.25 7.19
N VAL A 184 6.63 14.14 5.97
CA VAL A 184 7.44 14.08 4.75
C VAL A 184 6.97 15.14 3.77
N GLY A 185 7.89 15.79 3.07
CA GLY A 185 7.58 16.75 2.02
C GLY A 185 7.21 16.03 0.74
N VAL A 186 6.35 16.62 -0.08
CA VAL A 186 5.95 16.09 -1.39
C VAL A 186 6.10 17.14 -2.49
N ASP A 187 6.86 16.82 -3.52
CA ASP A 187 6.79 17.54 -4.80
C ASP A 187 5.61 16.98 -5.60
N LYS A 188 4.44 17.64 -5.54
CA LYS A 188 3.19 17.21 -6.22
C LYS A 188 3.33 17.16 -7.75
N SER A 189 4.28 17.88 -8.34
CA SER A 189 4.49 17.83 -9.79
C SER A 189 5.10 16.51 -10.26
N LYS A 190 5.88 15.87 -9.39
CA LYS A 190 6.61 14.61 -9.67
C LYS A 190 6.16 13.46 -8.78
N MET A 191 5.25 13.71 -7.84
CA MET A 191 4.87 12.78 -6.77
C MET A 191 6.09 12.20 -6.04
N ARG A 192 7.07 13.06 -5.73
CA ARG A 192 8.32 12.66 -5.08
C ARG A 192 8.35 13.11 -3.63
N LEU A 193 8.57 12.15 -2.72
CA LEU A 193 8.75 12.44 -1.31
C LEU A 193 10.20 12.91 -1.02
N PHE A 194 10.35 13.81 -0.06
CA PHE A 194 11.65 14.29 0.43
C PHE A 194 11.60 14.57 1.93
N ASP A 195 12.77 14.53 2.57
CA ASP A 195 12.90 14.77 4.01
C ASP A 195 12.69 16.25 4.33
N VAL A 196 11.90 16.53 5.36
CA VAL A 196 11.68 17.89 5.88
C VAL A 196 12.59 18.14 7.08
N GLU A 197 13.03 19.40 7.22
CA GLU A 197 13.84 19.85 8.35
C GLU A 197 13.19 19.52 9.69
N GLN A 198 14.02 19.22 10.71
CA GLN A 198 13.56 18.82 12.04
C GLN A 198 12.63 19.86 12.69
N SER A 199 12.81 21.15 12.36
CA SER A 199 11.96 22.24 12.83
C SER A 199 10.50 22.06 12.41
N ALA A 200 10.24 21.51 11.21
CA ALA A 200 8.90 21.23 10.70
C ALA A 200 8.21 20.05 11.39
N GLN A 201 8.94 19.29 12.22
CA GLN A 201 8.42 18.12 12.93
C GLN A 201 8.08 18.44 14.41
N THR A 202 8.42 19.64 14.90
CA THR A 202 8.38 19.95 16.34
C THR A 202 6.96 19.99 16.93
N GLU A 203 5.96 20.38 16.14
CA GLU A 203 4.56 20.49 16.60
C GLU A 203 3.76 19.18 16.50
N LEU A 204 4.27 18.15 15.81
CA LEU A 204 3.54 16.91 15.54
C LEU A 204 4.01 15.72 16.40
N VAL A 205 5.12 15.89 17.11
CA VAL A 205 5.72 14.87 17.99
C VAL A 205 5.15 14.92 19.41
N ASP A 206 4.41 15.97 19.77
CA ASP A 206 3.89 16.15 21.13
C ASP A 206 2.47 15.61 21.30
N ASP A 207 2.37 14.29 21.30
CA ASP A 207 1.16 13.54 21.70
C ASP A 207 1.47 12.78 23.01
N THR A 208 2.24 13.40 23.93
CA THR A 208 2.54 12.82 25.23
C THR A 208 1.46 13.17 26.26
N PRO A 209 0.80 12.18 26.90
CA PRO A 209 0.12 12.44 28.17
C PRO A 209 1.15 13.00 29.15
N LEU A 210 0.81 14.08 29.85
CA LEU A 210 1.64 14.83 30.82
C LEU A 210 2.38 14.00 31.89
N PHE A 211 2.16 12.68 31.97
CA PHE A 211 2.67 11.79 33.00
C PHE A 211 3.91 10.97 32.62
N ASP A 212 4.34 10.90 31.36
CA ASP A 212 5.48 10.07 30.97
C ASP A 212 6.67 10.87 30.43
N ARG A 213 7.36 11.57 31.34
CA ARG A 213 8.69 12.16 31.10
C ARG A 213 9.82 11.20 31.50
N SER A 214 9.62 9.89 31.36
CA SER A 214 10.73 8.96 31.57
C SER A 214 11.58 8.90 30.29
N LYS A 215 12.87 9.19 30.44
CA LYS A 215 13.85 9.23 29.34
C LYS A 215 14.06 7.82 28.78
N GLY A 216 13.24 7.41 27.82
CA GLY A 216 13.52 6.24 26.99
C GLY A 216 14.73 6.53 26.09
N GLU A 217 15.79 5.72 26.20
CA GLU A 217 16.95 5.82 25.32
C GLU A 217 16.53 5.62 23.85
N LYS A 218 17.04 6.48 22.96
CA LYS A 218 16.82 6.36 21.51
C LYS A 218 17.41 5.01 21.04
N PRO A 219 16.61 4.07 20.51
CA PRO A 219 17.16 2.83 19.97
C PRO A 219 18.05 3.12 18.77
N ASN A 220 19.21 2.46 18.72
CA ASN A 220 20.19 2.65 17.67
C ASN A 220 19.68 1.99 16.37
N ILE A 221 19.36 2.83 15.37
CA ILE A 221 18.79 2.42 14.07
C ILE A 221 19.62 1.33 13.40
N ASN A 222 20.95 1.36 13.54
CA ASN A 222 21.84 0.38 12.92
C ASN A 222 21.70 -1.03 13.52
N LYS A 223 21.21 -1.17 14.76
CA LYS A 223 20.95 -2.48 15.38
C LYS A 223 19.58 -3.07 15.04
N LEU A 224 18.59 -2.23 14.70
CA LEU A 224 17.24 -2.73 14.42
C LEU A 224 17.12 -3.56 13.13
N PHE A 225 18.08 -3.41 12.21
CA PHE A 225 18.11 -4.13 10.94
C PHE A 225 19.07 -5.33 10.95
N GLU A 226 19.78 -5.60 12.05
CA GLU A 226 20.70 -6.76 12.14
C GLU A 226 19.93 -8.10 12.10
N ASP A 227 18.67 -8.10 12.54
CA ASP A 227 17.80 -9.27 12.55
C ASP A 227 17.09 -9.52 11.20
N PHE A 228 17.19 -8.58 10.26
CA PHE A 228 16.77 -8.78 8.85
C PHE A 228 17.92 -9.46 8.07
N LYS A 229 18.11 -10.76 8.30
CA LYS A 229 18.95 -11.64 7.46
C LYS A 229 18.12 -12.61 6.68
#